data_AF-A0A951D2N7-F1
#
_entry.id   AF-A0A951D2N7-F1
#
_cell.length_a   1.000
_cell.length_b   1.000
_cell.length_c   1.000
_cell.angle_alpha   90.00
_cell.angle_beta   90.00
_cell.angle_gamma   90.00
#
_symmetry.space_group_name_H-M   'P 1'
#
loop_
_entity.id
_entity.type
_entity.pdbx_description
1 polymer ?
#
loop_
_entity_poly.entity_id
_entity_poly.type
_entity_poly.pdbx_seq_one_letter_code
_entity_poly.pdbx_strand_id
1 'polypeptide(L)' 'MTAAPVASAIRRRRRNVDVVVVGAGLSGLAAARVLAAAGREVLVLEARDRVGGRTLNHSIGGGDV' A
#
# COMPACT_ATOMS: atom_id res chain seq x y z
N MET A 1 -5.02 26.41 -28.94
CA MET A 1 -5.03 25.19 -28.11
C MET A 1 -4.26 25.49 -26.83
N THR A 2 -4.93 26.05 -25.82
CA THR A 2 -4.32 26.37 -24.52
C THR A 2 -4.60 25.22 -23.57
N ALA A 3 -3.53 24.58 -23.08
CA ALA A 3 -3.61 23.54 -22.07
C ALA A 3 -4.33 24.07 -20.83
N ALA A 4 -5.38 23.36 -20.39
CA ALA A 4 -6.01 23.59 -19.10
C ALA A 4 -4.98 23.45 -17.97
N PRO A 5 -5.12 24.19 -16.86
CA PRO A 5 -4.09 24.24 -15.83
C PRO A 5 -3.90 22.85 -15.21
N VAL A 6 -2.64 22.39 -15.13
CA VAL A 6 -2.20 21.20 -14.38
C VAL A 6 -2.21 21.51 -12.88
N ALA A 7 -3.36 21.95 -12.39
CA ALA A 7 -3.62 22.22 -10.99
C ALA A 7 -4.92 21.51 -10.61
N SER A 8 -4.94 20.19 -10.79
CA SER A 8 -5.87 19.36 -10.03
C SER A 8 -5.43 19.47 -8.57
N ALA A 9 -5.97 20.50 -7.89
CA ALA A 9 -5.85 20.74 -6.47
C ALA A 9 -5.89 19.39 -5.74
N ILE A 10 -4.97 19.19 -4.80
CA ILE A 10 -4.90 18.00 -3.94
C ILE A 10 -6.25 17.88 -3.23
N ARG A 11 -7.23 17.23 -3.86
CA ARG A 11 -8.49 16.90 -3.24
C ARG A 11 -8.13 15.92 -2.15
N ARG A 12 -8.18 16.34 -0.88
CA ARG A 12 -8.18 15.42 0.26
C ARG A 12 -9.38 14.49 0.10
N ARG A 13 -9.19 13.38 -0.59
CA ARG A 13 -10.15 12.27 -0.57
C ARG A 13 -10.12 11.71 0.84
N ARG A 14 -11.14 12.07 1.63
CA ARG A 14 -11.40 11.39 2.89
C ARG A 14 -11.94 10.01 2.53
N ARG A 15 -11.17 8.97 2.85
CA ARG A 15 -11.66 7.59 2.88
C ARG A 15 -12.02 7.28 4.32
N ASN A 16 -13.20 6.72 4.54
CA ASN A 16 -13.56 6.16 5.83
C ASN A 16 -13.21 4.67 5.77
N VAL A 17 -12.46 4.18 6.75
CA VAL A 17 -12.08 2.77 6.89
C VAL A 17 -12.02 2.46 8.39
N ASP A 18 -12.22 1.21 8.78
CA ASP A 18 -12.18 0.81 10.18
C ASP A 18 -10.74 0.87 10.73
N VAL A 19 -9.76 0.45 9.93
CA VAL A 19 -8.35 0.37 10.34
C VAL A 19 -7.41 0.85 9.25
N VAL A 20 -6.38 1.61 9.64
CA VAL A 20 -5.24 1.95 8.79
C VAL A 20 -3.99 1.23 9.30
N VAL A 21 -3.34 0.45 8.44
CA VAL A 21 -2.04 -0.18 8.71
C VAL A 21 -0.96 0.61 7.97
N VAL A 22 0.04 1.11 8.70
CA VAL A 22 1.17 1.84 8.13
C VAL A 22 2.37 0.91 7.98
N GLY A 23 2.76 0.64 6.74
CA GLY A 23 3.79 -0.30 6.31
C GLY A 23 3.21 -1.62 5.81
N ALA A 24 3.53 -2.00 4.57
CA ALA A 24 3.22 -3.29 3.95
C ALA A 24 4.41 -4.27 4.02
N GLY A 25 5.09 -4.31 5.18
CA GLY A 25 6.01 -5.39 5.53
C GLY A 25 5.28 -6.65 5.99
N LEU A 26 6.03 -7.72 6.33
CA LEU A 26 5.45 -8.98 6.80
C LEU A 26 4.48 -8.81 7.97
N SER A 27 4.84 -8.00 8.98
CA SER A 27 3.99 -7.74 10.14
C SER A 27 2.72 -6.98 9.78
N GLY A 28 2.84 -5.92 8.96
CA GLY A 28 1.71 -5.10 8.54
C GLY A 28 0.73 -5.88 7.67
N LEU A 29 1.23 -6.66 6.72
CA LEU A 29 0.39 -7.53 5.88
C LEU A 29 -0.26 -8.66 6.69
N ALA A 30 0.45 -9.25 7.65
CA ALA A 30 -0.13 -10.24 8.55
C ALA A 30 -1.27 -9.64 9.39
N ALA A 31 -1.06 -8.46 9.97
CA ALA A 31 -2.10 -7.74 10.71
C ALA A 31 -3.31 -7.41 9.83
N ALA A 32 -3.08 -6.85 8.64
CA ALA A 32 -4.13 -6.53 7.68
C ALA A 32 -4.94 -7.78 7.28
N ARG A 33 -4.27 -8.92 7.06
CA ARG A 33 -4.92 -10.19 6.75
C ARG A 33 -5.83 -10.66 7.87
N VAL A 34 -5.38 -10.62 9.12
CA VAL A 34 -6.18 -11.01 10.29
C VAL A 34 -7.40 -10.09 10.45
N LEU A 35 -7.21 -8.78 10.33
CA LEU A 35 -8.28 -7.80 10.47
C LEU A 35 -9.32 -7.90 9.34
N ALA A 36 -8.86 -8.10 8.09
CA ALA A 36 -9.75 -8.32 6.96
C ALA A 36 -10.54 -9.63 7.11
N ALA A 37 -9.90 -10.70 7.58
CA ALA A 37 -10.60 -11.96 7.88
C ALA A 37 -11.65 -11.82 9.01
N ALA A 38 -11.46 -10.86 9.92
CA ALA A 38 -12.44 -10.48 10.93
C ALA A 38 -13.53 -9.51 10.42
N GLY A 39 -13.59 -9.24 9.11
CA GLY A 39 -14.61 -8.42 8.47
C GLY A 39 -14.41 -6.91 8.59
N ARG A 40 -13.19 -6.44 8.89
CA ARG A 40 -12.88 -5.01 8.97
C ARG A 40 -12.47 -4.44 7.61
N GLU A 41 -12.87 -3.21 7.31
CA GLU A 41 -12.34 -2.46 6.19
C GLU A 41 -10.94 -1.93 6.53
N VAL A 42 -9.90 -2.43 5.85
CA VAL A 42 -8.50 -2.11 6.15
C VAL A 42 -7.84 -1.39 4.99
N LEU A 43 -7.25 -0.23 5.28
CA LEU A 43 -6.36 0.47 4.36
C LEU A 43 -4.90 0.25 4.76
N VAL A 44 -4.10 -0.32 3.86
CA VAL A 44 -2.65 -0.44 4.04
C VAL A 44 -1.96 0.68 3.27
N LEU A 45 -1.03 1.38 3.92
CA LEU A 45 -0.19 2.42 3.32
C LEU A 45 1.26 1.98 3.36
N GLU A 46 1.92 1.91 2.21
CA GLU A 46 3.35 1.59 2.09
C GLU A 46 4.09 2.77 1.48
N ALA A 47 5.29 3.05 1.99
CA ALA A 47 6.11 4.15 1.52
C ALA A 47 6.83 3.81 0.20
N ARG A 48 7.07 2.53 -0.03
CA ARG A 48 7.73 1.99 -1.24
C ARG A 48 6.71 1.69 -2.34
N ASP A 49 7.23 1.51 -3.54
CA ASP A 49 6.51 1.05 -4.73
C ASP A 49 6.21 -0.46 -4.72
N ARG A 50 6.72 -1.18 -3.72
CA ARG A 50 6.54 -2.62 -3.51
C ARG A 50 6.18 -2.96 -2.07
N VAL A 51 5.54 -4.10 -1.91
CA VAL A 51 5.28 -4.71 -0.60
C VAL A 51 6.47 -5.57 -0.13
N GLY A 52 6.37 -6.12 1.09
CA GLY A 52 7.34 -7.05 1.68
C GLY A 52 8.26 -6.41 2.72
N GLY A 53 8.36 -5.08 2.75
CA GLY A 53 9.19 -4.37 3.72
C GLY A 53 10.67 -4.77 3.57
N ARG A 54 11.26 -5.34 4.63
CA ARG A 54 12.65 -5.81 4.60
C ARG A 54 12.86 -7.03 3.71
N THR A 55 11.80 -7.82 3.45
CA THR A 55 11.86 -8.91 2.47
C THR A 55 11.87 -8.29 1.08
N LEU A 56 12.91 -8.57 0.32
CA LEU A 56 13.13 -8.15 -1.06
C LEU A 56 13.74 -9.34 -1.78
N ASN A 57 13.21 -9.66 -2.95
CA ASN A 57 13.78 -10.70 -3.77
C ASN A 57 14.57 -10.09 -4.94
N HIS A 58 15.62 -10.78 -5.36
CA HIS A 58 16.42 -10.44 -6.53
C HIS A 58 16.49 -11.62 -7.49
N SER A 59 16.30 -11.36 -8.78
CA SER A 59 16.48 -12.37 -9.82
C SER A 59 17.96 -12.63 -10.08
N ILE A 60 18.35 -13.90 -10.03
CA ILE A 60 19.70 -14.38 -10.30
C ILE A 60 19.67 -15.37 -11.47
N GLY A 61 19.38 -14.88 -12.68
CA GLY A 61 19.50 -15.66 -13.92
C GLY A 61 18.88 -17.07 -13.85
N GLY A 62 17.56 -17.15 -13.71
CA GLY A 62 16.82 -18.43 -13.70
C GLY A 62 16.18 -18.79 -12.35
N GLY A 63 16.40 -18.00 -11.31
CA GLY A 63 15.69 -18.09 -10.03
C GLY A 63 15.61 -16.75 -9.32
N ASP A 64 14.78 -16.66 -8.29
CA ASP A 64 14.66 -15.51 -7.40
C ASP A 64 15.14 -15.89 -5.99
N VAL A 65 15.95 -15.03 -5.37
CA VAL A 65 16.43 -15.17 -3.98
C VAL A 65 15.89 -14.08 -3.09
#